data_AF-A0A9W5YBB3-F1
#
_entry.id   AF-A0A9W5YBB3-F1
#
_cell.length_a   1.000
_cell.length_b   1.000
_cell.length_c   1.000
_cell.angle_alpha   90.00
_cell.angle_beta   90.00
_cell.angle_gamma   90.00
#
_symmetry.space_group_name_H-M   'P 1'
#
loop_
_entity.id
_entity.type
_entity.pdbx_description
1 polymer ?
#
loop_
_entity_poly.entity_id
_entity_poly.type
_entity_poly.pdbx_seq_one_letter_code
_entity_poly.pdbx_strand_id
1 'polypeptide(L)'
;MCFRMKNLFIVLSFLIVCLLTSCSNVKEFIDDEGEKIGHTVYETARSSRLTKLMNEESEKIEQMSNEIIRCFTEPDKEALKALFCEQISSQTNFENEIDEAFEFLKCDVYTKSELDTSASGERSWDSGKCTKWSLYPDIPYIAVLCDSDGDSDMERRYYSINYDWGIVNDEDKSLEGIQYMKIELLNVDSMEIGDYELD
;
A
#
# COMPACT_ATOMS: atom_id res chain seq x y z
N MET A 1 -80.84 -9.66 37.14
CA MET A 1 -79.38 -9.86 37.35
C MET A 1 -78.68 -9.82 35.98
N CYS A 2 -78.52 -8.65 35.37
CA CYS A 2 -77.97 -8.50 34.01
C CYS A 2 -76.93 -7.36 33.90
N PHE A 3 -76.26 -7.05 35.02
CA PHE A 3 -75.33 -5.91 35.10
C PHE A 3 -73.85 -6.32 35.18
N ARG A 4 -73.54 -7.62 35.26
CA ARG A 4 -72.18 -8.14 35.52
C ARG A 4 -71.38 -8.57 34.28
N MET A 5 -71.99 -8.67 33.10
CA MET A 5 -71.28 -9.08 31.86
C MET A 5 -70.72 -7.93 31.03
N LYS A 6 -71.23 -6.70 31.15
CA LYS A 6 -70.75 -5.56 30.34
C LYS A 6 -69.40 -5.03 30.78
N ASN A 7 -69.08 -5.09 32.08
CA ASN A 7 -67.79 -4.60 32.59
C ASN A 7 -66.63 -5.55 32.31
N LEU A 8 -66.88 -6.85 32.12
CA LEU A 8 -65.84 -7.83 31.80
C LEU A 8 -65.29 -7.62 30.38
N PHE A 9 -66.15 -7.26 29.42
CA PHE A 9 -65.74 -6.98 28.03
C PHE A 9 -64.89 -5.70 27.90
N ILE A 10 -65.20 -4.66 28.68
CA ILE A 10 -64.46 -3.40 28.65
C ILE A 10 -63.04 -3.62 29.19
N VAL A 11 -62.88 -4.29 30.34
CA VAL A 11 -61.56 -4.55 30.93
C VAL A 11 -60.70 -5.47 30.05
N LEU A 12 -61.30 -6.49 29.41
CA LEU A 12 -60.58 -7.37 28.49
C LEU A 12 -60.12 -6.63 27.22
N SER A 13 -60.93 -5.70 26.71
CA SER A 13 -60.57 -4.89 25.53
C SER A 13 -59.40 -3.93 25.82
N PHE A 14 -59.34 -3.32 27.00
CA PHE A 14 -58.22 -2.46 27.40
C PHE A 14 -56.91 -3.24 27.58
N LEU A 15 -56.98 -4.49 28.06
CA LEU A 15 -55.79 -5.34 28.24
C LEU A 15 -55.19 -5.79 26.89
N ILE A 16 -56.04 -6.03 25.88
CA ILE A 16 -55.62 -6.37 24.52
C ILE A 16 -55.02 -5.14 23.82
N VAL A 17 -55.59 -3.96 23.99
CA VAL A 17 -55.04 -2.71 23.41
C VAL A 17 -53.67 -2.38 24.01
N CYS A 18 -53.48 -2.54 25.33
CA CYS A 18 -52.17 -2.34 25.97
C CYS A 18 -51.10 -3.35 25.50
N LEU A 19 -51.48 -4.61 25.25
CA LEU A 19 -50.57 -5.63 24.71
C LEU A 19 -50.17 -5.36 23.26
N LEU A 20 -51.10 -4.83 22.45
CA LEU A 20 -50.82 -4.47 21.05
C LEU A 20 -49.94 -3.21 20.93
N THR A 21 -50.12 -2.19 21.78
CA THR A 21 -49.24 -1.01 21.78
C THR A 21 -47.82 -1.30 22.27
N SER A 22 -47.63 -2.31 23.12
CA SER A 22 -46.30 -2.72 23.58
C SER A 22 -45.48 -3.39 22.48
N CYS A 23 -46.12 -4.17 21.59
CA CYS A 23 -45.41 -4.84 20.48
C CYS A 23 -45.01 -3.87 19.35
N SER A 24 -45.78 -2.80 19.12
CA SER A 24 -45.47 -1.80 18.09
C SER A 24 -44.19 -1.01 18.41
N ASN A 25 -44.00 -0.62 19.68
CA ASN A 25 -42.83 0.15 20.12
C ASN A 25 -41.55 -0.69 20.18
N VAL A 26 -41.65 -1.99 20.40
CA VAL A 26 -40.49 -2.91 20.41
C VAL A 26 -39.92 -3.10 19.00
N LYS A 27 -40.77 -3.03 17.96
CA LYS A 27 -40.34 -3.23 16.58
C LYS A 27 -39.52 -2.06 16.04
N GLU A 28 -39.98 -0.83 16.26
CA GLU A 28 -39.22 0.39 15.88
C GLU A 28 -37.89 0.51 16.65
N PHE A 29 -37.83 0.08 17.91
CA PHE A 29 -36.58 0.12 18.71
C PHE A 29 -35.57 -0.95 18.29
N ILE A 30 -36.02 -2.15 17.91
CA ILE A 30 -35.15 -3.23 17.43
C ILE A 30 -34.62 -2.92 16.03
N ASP A 31 -35.42 -2.28 15.18
CA ASP A 31 -35.01 -1.95 13.82
C ASP A 31 -33.94 -0.82 13.82
N ASP A 32 -34.09 0.22 14.66
CA ASP A 32 -33.13 1.34 14.73
C ASP A 32 -31.81 0.97 15.44
N GLU A 33 -31.83 0.12 16.48
CA GLU A 33 -30.59 -0.41 17.08
C GLU A 33 -29.95 -1.51 16.23
N GLY A 34 -30.73 -2.35 15.55
CA GLY A 34 -30.23 -3.34 14.61
C GLY A 34 -29.55 -2.72 13.40
N GLU A 35 -30.07 -1.62 12.88
CA GLU A 35 -29.47 -0.83 11.79
C GLU A 35 -28.18 -0.13 12.25
N LYS A 36 -28.17 0.48 13.45
CA LYS A 36 -26.96 1.07 14.05
C LYS A 36 -25.87 0.03 14.31
N ILE A 37 -26.21 -1.12 14.90
CA ILE A 37 -25.25 -2.20 15.15
C ILE A 37 -24.74 -2.80 13.84
N GLY A 38 -25.62 -3.00 12.84
CA GLY A 38 -25.24 -3.47 11.51
C GLY A 38 -24.28 -2.52 10.80
N HIS A 39 -24.54 -1.21 10.86
CA HIS A 39 -23.66 -0.18 10.30
C HIS A 39 -22.30 -0.15 11.01
N THR A 40 -22.30 -0.18 12.35
CA THR A 40 -21.07 -0.16 13.16
C THR A 40 -20.20 -1.41 12.93
N VAL A 41 -20.81 -2.59 12.80
CA VAL A 41 -20.11 -3.85 12.50
C VAL A 41 -19.56 -3.86 11.08
N TYR A 42 -20.31 -3.35 10.10
CA TYR A 42 -19.86 -3.23 8.71
C TYR A 42 -18.70 -2.23 8.56
N GLU A 43 -18.78 -1.08 9.22
CA GLU A 43 -17.69 -0.09 9.26
C GLU A 43 -16.43 -0.67 9.94
N THR A 44 -16.60 -1.44 11.01
CA THR A 44 -15.47 -2.09 11.70
C THR A 44 -14.82 -3.18 10.84
N ALA A 45 -15.61 -4.01 10.14
CA ALA A 45 -15.11 -5.04 9.23
C ALA A 45 -14.42 -4.43 7.98
N ARG A 46 -14.96 -3.33 7.45
CA ARG A 46 -14.36 -2.59 6.34
C ARG A 46 -13.07 -1.91 6.78
N SER A 47 -13.07 -1.24 7.92
CA SER A 47 -11.89 -0.57 8.49
C SER A 47 -10.75 -1.55 8.74
N SER A 48 -11.01 -2.67 9.42
CA SER A 48 -10.01 -3.73 9.65
C SER A 48 -9.45 -4.33 8.36
N ARG A 49 -10.28 -4.52 7.33
CA ARG A 49 -9.82 -5.00 6.02
C ARG A 49 -8.92 -3.97 5.32
N LEU A 50 -9.25 -2.69 5.38
CA LEU A 50 -8.42 -1.61 4.84
C LEU A 50 -7.08 -1.53 5.58
N THR A 51 -7.10 -1.56 6.92
CA THR A 51 -5.87 -1.57 7.73
C THR A 51 -4.97 -2.75 7.38
N LYS A 52 -5.55 -3.96 7.18
CA LYS A 52 -4.78 -5.13 6.77
C LYS A 52 -4.10 -4.93 5.41
N LEU A 53 -4.82 -4.39 4.43
CA LEU A 53 -4.28 -4.13 3.10
C LEU A 53 -3.17 -3.07 3.13
N MET A 54 -3.37 -2.00 3.90
CA MET A 54 -2.36 -0.95 4.08
C MET A 54 -1.09 -1.49 4.76
N ASN A 55 -1.25 -2.37 5.76
CA ASN A 55 -0.10 -3.00 6.43
C ASN A 55 0.66 -3.94 5.48
N GLU A 56 -0.05 -4.77 4.70
CA GLU A 56 0.58 -5.67 3.72
C GLU A 56 1.36 -4.89 2.64
N GLU A 57 0.81 -3.77 2.18
CA GLU A 57 1.47 -2.87 1.22
C GLU A 57 2.69 -2.20 1.84
N SER A 58 2.56 -1.67 3.06
CA SER A 58 3.66 -1.02 3.78
C SER A 58 4.84 -1.98 4.02
N GLU A 59 4.56 -3.22 4.45
CA GLU A 59 5.59 -4.25 4.66
C GLU A 59 6.32 -4.61 3.35
N LYS A 60 5.59 -4.69 2.23
CA LYS A 60 6.17 -4.96 0.91
C LYS A 60 7.05 -3.82 0.41
N ILE A 61 6.60 -2.58 0.57
CA ILE A 61 7.37 -1.39 0.22
C ILE A 61 8.64 -1.35 1.07
N GLU A 62 8.52 -1.51 2.38
CA GLU A 62 9.67 -1.52 3.29
C GLU A 62 10.71 -2.59 2.89
N GLN A 63 10.28 -3.80 2.57
CA GLN A 63 11.18 -4.87 2.13
C GLN A 63 11.88 -4.54 0.81
N MET A 64 11.13 -4.07 -0.20
CA MET A 64 11.69 -3.72 -1.50
C MET A 64 12.65 -2.53 -1.40
N SER A 65 12.27 -1.46 -0.70
CA SER A 65 13.11 -0.28 -0.51
C SER A 65 14.41 -0.60 0.22
N ASN A 66 14.35 -1.44 1.26
CA ASN A 66 15.56 -1.89 1.95
C ASN A 66 16.47 -2.73 1.06
N GLU A 67 15.90 -3.58 0.19
CA GLU A 67 16.68 -4.38 -0.75
C GLU A 67 17.36 -3.51 -1.80
N ILE A 68 16.68 -2.48 -2.32
CA ILE A 68 17.29 -1.49 -3.23
C ILE A 68 18.46 -0.77 -2.53
N ILE A 69 18.26 -0.28 -1.31
CA ILE A 69 19.32 0.39 -0.53
C ILE A 69 20.49 -0.57 -0.29
N ARG A 70 20.22 -1.83 0.06
CA ARG A 70 21.24 -2.86 0.26
C ARG A 70 22.07 -3.03 -1.00
N CYS A 71 21.45 -3.15 -2.17
CA CYS A 71 22.16 -3.33 -3.42
C CYS A 71 23.17 -2.20 -3.68
N PHE A 72 22.79 -0.95 -3.47
CA PHE A 72 23.70 0.20 -3.64
C PHE A 72 24.77 0.32 -2.55
N THR A 73 24.45 -0.05 -1.31
CA THR A 73 25.36 0.09 -0.16
C THR A 73 26.34 -1.08 -0.01
N GLU A 74 26.03 -2.25 -0.60
CA GLU A 74 26.88 -3.45 -0.66
C GLU A 74 27.46 -3.73 -2.08
N PRO A 75 27.55 -2.70 -2.93
CA PRO A 75 27.77 -2.79 -4.38
C PRO A 75 27.27 -4.05 -5.15
N ASP A 76 26.07 -4.54 -4.88
CA ASP A 76 25.54 -5.80 -5.43
C ASP A 76 24.71 -5.57 -6.72
N LYS A 77 25.41 -5.47 -7.86
CA LYS A 77 24.80 -5.26 -9.18
C LYS A 77 23.84 -6.37 -9.58
N GLU A 78 24.19 -7.62 -9.31
CA GLU A 78 23.38 -8.77 -9.73
C GLU A 78 22.08 -8.86 -8.94
N ALA A 79 22.13 -8.54 -7.63
CA ALA A 79 20.91 -8.42 -6.84
C ALA A 79 20.02 -7.28 -7.34
N LEU A 80 20.59 -6.10 -7.67
CA LEU A 80 19.80 -4.99 -8.20
C LEU A 80 19.10 -5.38 -9.51
N LYS A 81 19.83 -5.99 -10.44
CA LYS A 81 19.28 -6.46 -11.72
C LYS A 81 18.10 -7.41 -11.53
N ALA A 82 18.20 -8.31 -10.55
CA ALA A 82 17.15 -9.28 -10.26
C ALA A 82 15.84 -8.66 -9.74
N LEU A 83 15.84 -7.39 -9.33
CA LEU A 83 14.63 -6.68 -8.94
C LEU A 83 13.82 -6.18 -10.14
N PHE A 84 14.46 -5.98 -11.29
CA PHE A 84 13.80 -5.47 -12.49
C PHE A 84 12.99 -6.56 -13.20
N CYS A 85 11.94 -6.14 -13.88
CA CYS A 85 11.10 -7.05 -14.65
C CYS A 85 11.86 -7.59 -15.88
N GLU A 86 11.37 -8.68 -16.47
CA GLU A 86 11.99 -9.32 -17.64
C GLU A 86 12.04 -8.36 -18.84
N GLN A 87 11.00 -7.55 -19.02
CA GLN A 87 10.93 -6.61 -20.13
C GLN A 87 12.03 -5.55 -20.07
N ILE A 88 12.34 -5.02 -18.89
CA ILE A 88 13.43 -4.05 -18.72
C ILE A 88 14.79 -4.75 -18.76
N SER A 89 14.95 -5.85 -18.03
CA SER A 89 16.23 -6.55 -17.96
C SER A 89 16.69 -7.16 -19.28
N SER A 90 15.77 -7.37 -20.24
CA SER A 90 16.08 -7.82 -21.60
C SER A 90 16.47 -6.69 -22.57
N GLN A 91 16.39 -5.42 -22.17
CA GLN A 91 16.77 -4.29 -23.00
C GLN A 91 18.29 -4.27 -23.23
N THR A 92 18.71 -3.86 -24.44
CA THR A 92 20.13 -3.90 -24.83
C THR A 92 21.01 -2.96 -23.99
N ASN A 93 20.46 -1.87 -23.46
CA ASN A 93 21.20 -0.88 -22.69
C ASN A 93 21.12 -1.08 -21.17
N PHE A 94 20.31 -2.02 -20.69
CA PHE A 94 20.05 -2.22 -19.26
C PHE A 94 21.32 -2.42 -18.44
N GLU A 95 22.26 -3.22 -18.96
CA GLU A 95 23.55 -3.44 -18.29
C GLU A 95 24.37 -2.16 -18.10
N ASN A 96 24.37 -1.26 -19.09
CA ASN A 96 25.06 0.02 -18.97
C ASN A 96 24.34 0.95 -17.99
N GLU A 97 23.01 0.98 -17.99
CA GLU A 97 22.22 1.79 -17.05
C GLU A 97 22.46 1.35 -15.60
N ILE A 98 22.58 0.04 -15.37
CA ILE A 98 22.98 -0.49 -14.06
C ILE A 98 24.39 -0.02 -13.70
N ASP A 99 25.35 -0.13 -14.62
CA ASP A 99 26.72 0.36 -14.36
C ASP A 99 26.74 1.86 -14.03
N GLU A 100 26.02 2.68 -14.79
CA GLU A 100 25.85 4.12 -14.58
C GLU A 100 25.19 4.42 -13.22
N ALA A 101 24.20 3.61 -12.80
CA ALA A 101 23.56 3.74 -11.49
C ALA A 101 24.52 3.60 -10.31
N PHE A 102 25.45 2.64 -10.39
CA PHE A 102 26.47 2.46 -9.36
C PHE A 102 27.58 3.52 -9.44
N GLU A 103 27.84 4.09 -10.62
CA GLU A 103 28.75 5.24 -10.75
C GLU A 103 28.13 6.54 -10.23
N PHE A 104 26.82 6.71 -10.40
CA PHE A 104 26.05 7.86 -9.95
C PHE A 104 25.84 7.83 -8.44
N LEU A 105 25.26 6.75 -7.91
CA LEU A 105 25.07 6.53 -6.47
C LEU A 105 26.31 5.85 -5.88
N LYS A 106 27.38 6.63 -5.71
CA LYS A 106 28.57 6.16 -4.98
C LYS A 106 28.28 6.05 -3.49
N CYS A 107 28.69 4.95 -2.88
CA CYS A 107 28.56 4.72 -1.45
C CYS A 107 29.79 3.99 -0.91
N ASP A 108 30.67 4.70 -0.20
CA ASP A 108 31.79 4.08 0.51
C ASP A 108 31.41 3.74 1.96
N VAL A 109 30.63 4.62 2.60
CA VAL A 109 30.07 4.37 3.93
C VAL A 109 28.59 4.75 3.96
N TYR A 110 27.74 3.75 4.16
CA TYR A 110 26.32 3.95 4.43
C TYR A 110 26.12 4.61 5.80
N THR A 111 25.31 5.68 5.86
CA THR A 111 25.02 6.39 7.12
C THR A 111 23.61 6.10 7.61
N LYS A 112 22.59 6.46 6.83
CA LYS A 112 21.17 6.26 7.18
C LYS A 112 20.28 6.43 5.96
N SER A 113 19.05 5.92 6.05
CA SER A 113 17.96 6.23 5.14
C SER A 113 16.69 6.58 5.91
N GLU A 114 15.74 7.21 5.23
CA GLU A 114 14.36 7.36 5.68
C GLU A 114 13.46 6.74 4.61
N LEU A 115 12.55 5.88 5.03
CA LEU A 115 11.63 5.16 4.15
C LEU A 115 10.24 5.78 4.26
N ASP A 116 9.60 5.98 3.12
CA ASP A 116 8.16 6.16 3.06
C ASP A 116 7.52 4.81 2.69
N THR A 117 6.70 4.26 3.58
CA THR A 117 5.98 3.01 3.33
C THR A 117 4.59 3.24 2.77
N SER A 118 4.26 4.49 2.43
CA SER A 118 3.08 4.84 1.67
C SER A 118 3.46 5.05 0.20
N ALA A 119 2.60 4.60 -0.71
CA ALA A 119 2.82 4.78 -2.13
C ALA A 119 1.48 5.00 -2.83
N SER A 120 1.54 5.67 -3.98
CA SER A 120 0.45 5.59 -4.94
C SER A 120 0.54 4.27 -5.72
N GLY A 121 -0.53 3.89 -6.42
CA GLY A 121 -0.51 2.64 -7.16
C GLY A 121 -1.85 2.31 -7.81
N GLU A 122 -1.85 1.20 -8.55
CA GLU A 122 -3.05 0.62 -9.15
C GLU A 122 -3.28 -0.78 -8.58
N ARG A 123 -4.54 -1.13 -8.30
CA ARG A 123 -4.90 -2.49 -7.92
C ARG A 123 -6.24 -2.90 -8.49
N SER A 124 -6.23 -3.94 -9.31
CA SER A 124 -7.39 -4.45 -10.03
C SER A 124 -7.73 -5.88 -9.60
N TRP A 125 -9.03 -6.14 -9.52
CA TRP A 125 -9.58 -7.41 -9.06
C TRP A 125 -10.59 -7.93 -10.08
N ASP A 126 -10.46 -9.19 -10.47
CA ASP A 126 -11.46 -9.92 -11.25
C ASP A 126 -11.91 -11.16 -10.47
N SER A 127 -13.22 -11.32 -10.31
CA SER A 127 -13.83 -12.51 -9.71
C SER A 127 -13.23 -12.93 -8.35
N GLY A 128 -12.77 -11.93 -7.57
CA GLY A 128 -12.15 -12.13 -6.25
C GLY A 128 -10.65 -12.41 -6.25
N LYS A 129 -10.00 -12.47 -7.42
CA LYS A 129 -8.55 -12.59 -7.60
C LYS A 129 -7.95 -11.22 -7.93
N CYS A 130 -6.80 -10.90 -7.35
CA CYS A 130 -6.02 -9.73 -7.76
C CYS A 130 -5.37 -10.05 -9.12
N THR A 131 -5.67 -9.27 -10.16
CA THR A 131 -5.17 -9.48 -11.53
C THR A 131 -4.09 -8.48 -11.91
N LYS A 132 -4.13 -7.27 -11.37
CA LYS A 132 -3.08 -6.26 -11.52
C LYS A 132 -2.81 -5.59 -10.19
N TRP A 133 -1.54 -5.40 -9.85
CA TRP A 133 -1.11 -4.62 -8.71
C TRP A 133 0.23 -3.97 -9.02
N SER A 134 0.25 -2.64 -9.06
CA SER A 134 1.45 -1.83 -9.17
C SER A 134 1.51 -0.78 -8.07
N LEU A 135 2.72 -0.41 -7.67
CA LEU A 135 2.99 0.65 -6.70
C LEU A 135 4.05 1.59 -7.27
N TYR A 136 4.03 2.83 -6.78
CA TYR A 136 5.01 3.89 -7.09
C TYR A 136 5.63 4.42 -5.78
N PRO A 137 6.53 3.65 -5.12
CA PRO A 137 7.09 4.05 -3.84
C PRO A 137 8.24 5.05 -3.98
N ASP A 138 8.56 5.69 -2.86
CA ASP A 138 9.68 6.63 -2.75
C ASP A 138 10.57 6.26 -1.56
N ILE A 139 11.88 6.38 -1.78
CA ILE A 139 12.91 6.40 -0.76
C ILE A 139 13.38 7.86 -0.71
N PRO A 140 12.74 8.70 0.12
CA PRO A 140 12.93 10.15 0.05
C PRO A 140 14.33 10.60 0.43
N TYR A 141 15.07 9.75 1.16
CA TYR A 141 16.35 10.14 1.71
C TYR A 141 17.28 8.96 1.98
N ILE A 142 18.47 9.00 1.38
CA ILE A 142 19.60 8.11 1.63
C ILE A 142 20.83 8.98 1.83
N ALA A 143 21.47 8.88 2.99
CA ALA A 143 22.70 9.58 3.32
C ALA A 143 23.89 8.62 3.28
N VAL A 144 24.91 8.99 2.51
CA VAL A 144 26.16 8.23 2.36
C VAL A 144 27.37 9.15 2.47
N LEU A 145 28.52 8.54 2.74
CA LEU A 145 29.81 9.19 2.61
C LEU A 145 30.55 8.58 1.41
N CYS A 146 31.17 9.43 0.61
CA CYS A 146 31.97 9.07 -0.53
C CYS A 146 33.39 9.62 -0.34
N ASP A 147 34.40 8.88 -0.77
CA ASP A 147 35.76 9.38 -0.84
C ASP A 147 35.81 10.55 -1.83
N SER A 148 36.42 11.66 -1.42
CA SER A 148 36.60 12.79 -2.33
C SER A 148 37.92 12.61 -3.05
N ASP A 149 37.91 12.67 -4.39
CA ASP A 149 39.09 12.45 -5.21
C ASP A 149 40.20 13.47 -4.87
N GLY A 150 41.09 13.12 -3.93
CA GLY A 150 42.29 13.88 -3.60
C GLY A 150 42.38 14.51 -2.21
N ASP A 151 41.35 14.43 -1.36
CA ASP A 151 41.40 14.90 0.03
C ASP A 151 41.18 13.73 1.01
N SER A 152 41.74 13.81 2.22
CA SER A 152 41.53 12.78 3.26
C SER A 152 40.12 12.78 3.86
N ASP A 153 39.28 13.71 3.42
CA ASP A 153 37.97 13.98 3.99
C ASP A 153 36.89 13.39 3.08
N MET A 154 35.99 12.61 3.67
CA MET A 154 34.84 12.06 2.95
C MET A 154 33.79 13.14 2.70
N GLU A 155 33.25 13.17 1.49
CA GLU A 155 32.12 14.00 1.12
C GLU A 155 30.81 13.32 1.52
N ARG A 156 29.86 14.08 2.09
CA ARG A 156 28.52 13.57 2.36
C ARG A 156 27.60 13.86 1.18
N ARG A 157 26.95 12.82 0.67
CA ARG A 157 25.94 12.91 -0.40
C ARG A 157 24.58 12.42 0.07
N TYR A 158 23.55 12.98 -0.54
CA TYR A 158 22.16 12.67 -0.22
C TYR A 158 21.40 12.33 -1.49
N TYR A 159 20.79 11.16 -1.51
CA TYR A 159 20.03 10.68 -2.65
C TYR A 159 18.56 10.46 -2.27
N SER A 160 17.68 10.51 -3.27
CA SER A 160 16.35 9.90 -3.21
C SER A 160 16.18 8.90 -4.35
N ILE A 161 15.30 7.92 -4.17
CA ILE A 161 15.00 6.91 -5.19
C ILE A 161 13.50 6.75 -5.32
N ASN A 162 12.98 6.95 -6.53
CA ASN A 162 11.57 6.73 -6.88
C ASN A 162 11.53 5.54 -7.85
N TYR A 163 10.57 4.64 -7.72
CA TYR A 163 10.53 3.48 -8.59
C TYR A 163 9.11 2.98 -8.87
N ASP A 164 8.90 2.46 -10.07
CA ASP A 164 7.63 1.89 -10.53
C ASP A 164 7.73 0.37 -10.43
N TRP A 165 6.81 -0.23 -9.68
CA TRP A 165 6.90 -1.64 -9.32
C TRP A 165 5.62 -2.40 -9.67
N GLY A 166 5.72 -3.31 -10.64
CA GLY A 166 4.69 -4.29 -10.94
C GLY A 166 4.77 -5.50 -10.00
N ILE A 167 3.83 -5.64 -9.07
CA ILE A 167 3.79 -6.76 -8.11
C ILE A 167 3.03 -7.95 -8.68
N VAL A 168 1.91 -7.67 -9.35
CA VAL A 168 1.07 -8.68 -9.99
C VAL A 168 0.65 -8.14 -11.35
N ASN A 169 0.82 -8.94 -12.40
CA ASN A 169 0.21 -8.70 -13.70
C ASN A 169 -0.17 -10.03 -14.34
N ASP A 170 -1.46 -10.38 -14.30
CA ASP A 170 -1.97 -11.62 -14.87
C ASP A 170 -2.04 -11.62 -16.40
N GLU A 171 -2.07 -10.44 -17.02
CA GLU A 171 -2.10 -10.31 -18.48
C GLU A 171 -0.70 -10.54 -19.08
N ASP A 172 0.33 -9.96 -18.45
CA ASP A 172 1.72 -10.15 -18.84
C ASP A 172 2.65 -10.25 -17.63
N LYS A 173 3.23 -11.43 -17.42
CA LYS A 173 4.14 -11.71 -16.31
C LYS A 173 5.54 -11.11 -16.50
N SER A 174 5.92 -10.76 -17.73
CA SER A 174 7.22 -10.14 -18.00
C SER A 174 7.33 -8.72 -17.43
N LEU A 175 6.19 -8.13 -17.05
CA LEU A 175 6.05 -6.83 -16.38
C LEU A 175 6.12 -6.92 -14.85
N GLU A 176 6.20 -8.11 -14.25
CA GLU A 176 6.37 -8.24 -12.79
C GLU A 176 7.84 -7.96 -12.40
N GLY A 177 8.05 -7.00 -11.49
CA GLY A 177 9.36 -6.46 -11.12
C GLY A 177 9.38 -4.92 -11.22
N ILE A 178 10.55 -4.32 -10.96
CA ILE A 178 10.79 -2.89 -11.18
C ILE A 178 10.76 -2.63 -12.69
N GLN A 179 9.94 -1.66 -13.09
CA GLN A 179 9.75 -1.24 -14.48
C GLN A 179 10.51 0.05 -14.78
N TYR A 180 10.66 0.90 -13.76
CA TYR A 180 11.36 2.16 -13.85
C TYR A 180 11.97 2.49 -12.50
N MET A 181 13.16 3.09 -12.50
CA MET A 181 13.79 3.63 -11.30
C MET A 181 14.45 4.97 -11.62
N LYS A 182 14.17 5.97 -10.80
CA LYS A 182 14.82 7.27 -10.82
C LYS A 182 15.63 7.47 -9.55
N ILE A 183 16.89 7.83 -9.71
CA ILE A 183 17.81 8.14 -8.62
C ILE A 183 18.16 9.62 -8.73
N GLU A 184 17.88 10.40 -7.69
CA GLU A 184 18.21 11.83 -7.64
C GLU A 184 19.31 12.07 -6.61
N LEU A 185 20.38 12.76 -7.00
CA LEU A 185 21.27 13.43 -6.06
C LEU A 185 20.61 14.76 -5.69
N LEU A 186 20.08 14.83 -4.46
CA LEU A 186 19.10 15.85 -4.07
C LEU A 186 19.53 17.27 -4.44
N ASN A 187 18.72 17.93 -5.27
CA ASN A 187 18.93 19.30 -5.77
C ASN A 187 20.17 19.51 -6.67
N VAL A 188 20.76 18.46 -7.22
CA VAL A 188 21.95 18.54 -8.08
C VAL A 188 21.70 17.94 -9.45
N ASP A 189 21.40 16.63 -9.50
CA ASP A 189 21.28 15.87 -10.74
C ASP A 189 20.42 14.62 -10.53
N SER A 190 20.01 13.96 -11.60
CA SER A 190 19.28 12.69 -11.53
C SER A 190 19.61 11.78 -12.70
N MET A 191 19.48 10.48 -12.48
CA MET A 191 19.53 9.48 -13.54
C MET A 191 18.37 8.49 -13.43
N GLU A 192 18.16 7.73 -14.50
CA GLU A 192 16.99 6.86 -14.67
C GLU A 192 17.41 5.51 -15.24
N ILE A 193 16.73 4.44 -14.83
CA ILE A 193 16.92 3.05 -15.29
C ILE A 193 15.57 2.54 -15.79
N GLY A 194 15.57 1.92 -16.96
CA GLY A 194 14.35 1.42 -17.59
C GLY A 194 13.52 2.52 -18.24
N ASP A 195 12.25 2.22 -18.53
CA ASP A 195 11.37 3.07 -19.33
C ASP A 195 10.03 3.29 -18.61
N TYR A 196 9.58 4.55 -18.57
CA TYR A 196 8.35 4.97 -17.91
C TYR A 196 7.10 4.63 -18.74
N GLU A 197 7.23 4.37 -20.04
CA GLU A 197 6.11 4.22 -20.99
C GLU A 197 5.73 2.76 -21.34
N LEU A 198 5.84 1.83 -20.38
CA LEU A 198 5.35 0.45 -20.58
C LEU A 198 3.82 0.36 -20.41
N ASP A 199 3.07 1.05 -21.29
CA ASP A 199 1.60 0.95 -21.42
C ASP A 199 1.16 -0.12 -22.45
#